data_AF-A0A356TJD0-F1
#
_entry.id   AF-A0A356TJD0-F1
#
_cell.length_a   1.000
_cell.length_b   1.000
_cell.length_c   1.000
_cell.angle_alpha   90.00
_cell.angle_beta   90.00
_cell.angle_gamma   90.00
#
_symmetry.space_group_name_H-M   'P 1'
#
loop_
_entity.id
_entity.type
_entity.pdbx_description
1 polymer ?
#
loop_
_entity_poly.entity_id
_entity_poly.type
_entity_poly.pdbx_seq_one_letter_code
_entity_poly.pdbx_strand_id
1 'polypeptide(L)'
;MSGVAELADRRADPRRVARWMALVACVCAALGPLAAERLLATADRETEGGPLLRALASDAAPTGPPGRVVVLLVDGLRRDEAARLPAWRRLAPESVTGTVALDEPTLSRPYYHALFTGVPQDASGVRSNRFGSRARHDSVMDRVRAAGGEVTVVAEGLDWMRRMHGPAGGSDARDALEGELAAR
;
A
#
# COMPACT_ATOMS: atom_id res chain seq x y z
N MET A 1 -14.23 37.85 29.63
CA MET A 1 -14.22 36.45 29.14
C MET A 1 -15.34 35.72 29.87
N SER A 2 -16.50 35.48 29.24
CA SER A 2 -17.59 34.74 29.90
C SER A 2 -17.16 33.30 30.15
N GLY A 3 -17.20 32.86 31.40
CA GLY A 3 -16.69 31.56 31.83
C GLY A 3 -17.60 30.41 31.38
N VAL A 4 -17.01 29.23 31.23
CA VAL A 4 -17.69 27.97 30.87
C VAL A 4 -18.90 27.68 31.78
N ALA A 5 -18.88 28.15 33.04
CA ALA A 5 -19.99 28.05 33.99
C ALA A 5 -21.25 28.85 33.56
N GLU A 6 -21.08 30.02 32.94
CA GLU A 6 -22.18 30.88 32.49
C GLU A 6 -22.90 30.31 31.24
N LEU A 7 -22.19 29.50 30.45
CA LEU A 7 -22.76 28.72 29.36
C LEU A 7 -23.57 27.51 29.83
N ALA A 8 -23.20 26.91 30.97
CA ALA A 8 -23.86 25.72 31.51
C ALA A 8 -25.23 26.05 32.15
N ASP A 9 -25.39 27.23 32.75
CA ASP A 9 -26.64 27.66 33.41
C ASP A 9 -27.64 28.34 32.48
N ARG A 10 -27.29 28.54 31.20
CA ARG A 10 -28.23 29.11 30.21
C ARG A 10 -29.35 28.12 29.91
N ARG A 11 -30.57 28.44 30.36
CA ARG A 11 -31.80 27.79 29.89
C ARG A 11 -31.92 27.97 28.37
N ALA A 12 -31.67 26.90 27.62
CA ALA A 12 -31.88 26.89 26.19
C ALA A 12 -33.38 26.81 25.89
N ASP A 13 -33.86 27.63 24.95
CA ASP A 13 -35.23 27.53 24.45
C ASP A 13 -35.41 26.17 23.74
N PRO A 14 -36.28 25.28 24.25
CA PRO A 14 -36.44 23.93 23.70
C PRO A 14 -36.90 23.94 22.24
N ARG A 15 -37.67 24.96 21.82
CA ARG A 15 -38.12 25.09 20.42
C ARG A 15 -36.97 25.47 19.50
N ARG A 16 -36.09 26.35 19.97
CA ARG A 16 -34.87 26.74 19.25
C ARG A 16 -33.90 25.54 19.13
N VAL A 17 -33.73 24.77 20.20
CA VAL A 17 -32.91 23.54 20.18
C VAL A 17 -33.49 22.52 19.22
N ALA A 18 -34.81 22.25 19.29
CA ALA A 18 -35.47 21.30 18.40
C ALA A 18 -35.35 21.70 16.92
N ARG A 19 -35.49 23.00 16.59
CA ARG A 19 -35.28 23.51 15.23
C ARG A 19 -33.85 23.28 14.73
N TRP A 20 -32.85 23.53 15.56
CA TRP A 20 -31.45 23.25 15.21
C TRP A 20 -31.18 21.76 15.02
N MET A 21 -31.69 20.92 15.92
CA MET A 21 -31.56 19.46 15.78
C MET A 21 -32.25 18.96 14.51
N ALA A 22 -33.44 19.45 14.19
CA ALA A 22 -34.15 19.12 12.96
C ALA A 22 -33.37 19.58 11.72
N LEU A 23 -32.80 20.79 11.74
CA LEU A 23 -31.95 21.28 10.66
C LEU A 23 -30.70 20.40 10.47
N VAL A 24 -30.00 20.07 11.55
CA VAL A 24 -28.85 19.15 11.49
C VAL A 24 -29.26 17.79 10.95
N ALA A 25 -30.39 17.23 11.42
CA ALA A 25 -30.90 15.96 10.92
C ALA A 25 -31.23 16.02 9.42
N CYS A 26 -31.88 17.08 8.95
CA CYS A 26 -32.16 17.29 7.52
C CYS A 26 -30.87 17.43 6.70
N VAL A 27 -29.88 18.17 7.20
CA VAL A 27 -28.57 18.32 6.54
C VAL A 27 -27.85 16.98 6.49
N CYS A 28 -27.81 16.22 7.58
CA CYS A 28 -27.22 14.88 7.60
C CYS A 28 -27.96 13.91 6.69
N ALA A 29 -29.29 13.94 6.63
CA ALA A 29 -30.08 13.10 5.75
C ALA A 29 -29.88 13.44 4.27
N ALA A 30 -29.67 14.72 3.94
CA ALA A 30 -29.41 15.16 2.57
C ALA A 30 -27.95 14.92 2.14
N LEU A 31 -26.98 15.23 2.99
CA LEU A 31 -25.55 15.12 2.67
C LEU A 31 -24.98 13.72 2.90
N GLY A 32 -25.57 12.94 3.80
CA GLY A 32 -25.11 11.60 4.16
C GLY A 32 -25.06 10.65 2.96
N PRO A 33 -26.14 10.48 2.18
CA PRO A 33 -26.13 9.66 0.97
C PRO A 33 -25.12 10.14 -0.05
N LEU A 34 -25.01 11.45 -0.27
CA LEU A 34 -24.02 12.02 -1.19
C LEU A 34 -22.58 11.73 -0.73
N ALA A 35 -22.30 11.89 0.56
CA ALA A 35 -20.98 11.57 1.12
C ALA A 35 -20.68 10.06 1.02
N ALA A 36 -21.67 9.21 1.29
CA ALA A 36 -21.55 7.76 1.15
C ALA A 36 -21.30 7.34 -0.31
N GLU A 37 -22.04 7.89 -1.27
CA GLU A 37 -21.81 7.65 -2.70
C GLU A 37 -20.43 8.12 -3.13
N ARG A 38 -19.98 9.30 -2.67
CA ARG A 38 -18.64 9.80 -2.96
C ARG A 38 -17.55 8.90 -2.39
N LEU A 39 -17.76 8.35 -1.19
CA LEU A 39 -16.84 7.38 -0.57
C LEU A 39 -16.85 6.05 -1.32
N LEU A 40 -18.01 5.52 -1.69
CA LEU A 40 -18.12 4.29 -2.48
C LEU A 40 -17.48 4.47 -3.86
N ALA A 41 -17.71 5.61 -4.51
CA ALA A 41 -17.06 5.95 -5.78
C ALA A 41 -15.53 6.06 -5.66
N THR A 42 -14.96 6.27 -4.45
CA THR A 42 -13.51 6.19 -4.27
C THR A 42 -13.01 4.75 -4.23
N ALA A 43 -13.84 3.79 -3.80
CA ALA A 43 -13.50 2.37 -3.81
C ALA A 43 -13.47 1.78 -5.23
N ASP A 44 -14.26 2.36 -6.15
CA ASP A 44 -14.27 1.98 -7.57
C ASP A 44 -13.15 2.64 -8.39
N ARG A 45 -12.30 3.48 -7.78
CA ARG A 45 -11.17 4.08 -8.50
C ARG A 45 -10.15 3.00 -8.80
N GLU A 46 -9.94 2.79 -10.09
CA GLU A 46 -8.87 1.95 -10.57
C GLU A 46 -7.51 2.50 -10.11
N THR A 47 -6.66 1.63 -9.57
CA THR A 47 -5.27 1.97 -9.24
C THR A 47 -4.46 2.15 -10.52
N GLU A 48 -3.44 3.01 -10.49
CA GLU A 48 -2.58 3.22 -11.66
C GLU A 48 -1.91 1.94 -12.21
N GLY A 49 -1.81 0.89 -11.39
CA GLY A 49 -1.31 -0.41 -11.82
C GLY A 49 -2.26 -1.15 -12.79
N GLY A 50 -3.57 -0.91 -12.72
CA GLY A 50 -4.56 -1.62 -13.52
C GLY A 50 -4.42 -1.42 -15.04
N PRO A 51 -4.32 -0.17 -15.54
CA PRO A 51 -4.06 0.09 -16.96
C PRO A 51 -2.73 -0.50 -17.42
N LEU A 52 -1.69 -0.44 -16.59
CA LEU A 52 -0.40 -1.05 -16.91
C LEU A 52 -0.51 -2.57 -17.05
N LEU A 53 -1.13 -3.25 -16.08
CA LEU A 53 -1.31 -4.70 -16.12
C LEU A 53 -2.10 -5.14 -17.36
N ARG A 54 -3.12 -4.39 -17.77
CA ARG A 54 -3.83 -4.65 -19.04
C ARG A 54 -2.95 -4.45 -20.26
N ALA A 55 -2.15 -3.38 -20.29
CA ALA A 55 -1.24 -3.12 -21.40
C ALA A 55 -0.12 -4.17 -21.51
N LEU A 56 0.26 -4.76 -20.37
CA LEU A 56 1.29 -5.80 -20.25
C LEU A 56 0.71 -7.23 -20.26
N ALA A 57 -0.61 -7.37 -20.35
CA ALA A 57 -1.25 -8.67 -20.36
C ALA A 57 -0.78 -9.45 -21.59
N SER A 58 -0.24 -10.65 -21.36
CA SER A 58 0.07 -11.57 -22.44
C SER A 58 -1.12 -12.49 -22.67
N ASP A 59 -1.52 -12.65 -23.93
CA ASP A 59 -2.49 -13.68 -24.34
C ASP A 59 -1.90 -15.09 -24.27
N ALA A 60 -0.58 -15.22 -24.03
CA ALA A 60 0.06 -16.50 -23.85
C ALA A 60 -0.39 -17.13 -22.52
N ALA A 61 -0.99 -18.32 -22.59
CA ALA A 61 -1.31 -19.09 -21.40
C ALA A 61 -0.02 -19.34 -20.58
N PRO A 62 -0.04 -19.16 -19.26
CA PRO A 62 1.08 -19.52 -18.41
C PRO A 62 1.46 -20.98 -18.66
N THR A 63 2.73 -21.24 -18.96
CA THR A 63 3.24 -22.61 -19.21
C THR A 63 3.37 -23.45 -17.93
N GLY A 64 2.98 -22.88 -16.79
CA GLY A 64 3.03 -23.46 -15.46
C GLY A 64 3.35 -22.38 -14.41
N PRO A 65 3.22 -22.70 -13.11
CA PRO A 65 3.70 -21.79 -12.07
C PRO A 65 5.22 -21.62 -12.20
N PRO A 66 5.76 -20.39 -12.12
CA PRO A 66 7.20 -20.18 -12.13
C PRO A 66 7.84 -20.90 -10.94
N GLY A 67 8.86 -21.73 -11.20
CA GLY A 67 9.54 -22.48 -10.14
C GLY A 67 10.29 -21.61 -9.12
N ARG A 68 10.66 -20.38 -9.51
CA ARG A 68 11.26 -19.37 -8.64
C ARG A 68 10.97 -17.97 -9.19
N VAL A 69 10.56 -17.06 -8.30
CA VAL A 69 10.35 -15.64 -8.63
C VAL A 69 11.34 -14.81 -7.81
N VAL A 70 12.08 -13.91 -8.48
CA VAL A 70 12.99 -12.97 -7.83
C VAL A 70 12.46 -11.56 -8.07
N VAL A 71 12.25 -10.82 -6.99
CA VAL A 71 11.85 -9.40 -7.04
C VAL A 71 13.03 -8.55 -6.57
N LEU A 72 13.54 -7.71 -7.46
CA LEU A 72 14.56 -6.71 -7.14
C LEU A 72 13.90 -5.34 -6.98
N LEU A 73 13.90 -4.82 -5.75
CA LEU A 73 13.38 -3.49 -5.43
C LEU A 73 14.56 -2.55 -5.17
N VAL A 74 14.75 -1.56 -6.04
CA VAL A 74 15.78 -0.52 -5.87
C VAL A 74 15.09 0.76 -5.40
N ASP A 75 15.23 1.10 -4.12
CA ASP A 75 14.61 2.28 -3.55
C ASP A 75 15.19 3.58 -4.15
N GLY A 76 14.32 4.56 -4.39
CA GLY A 76 14.72 5.87 -4.90
C GLY A 76 15.28 5.88 -6.34
N LEU A 77 15.21 4.76 -7.07
CA LEU A 77 15.69 4.70 -8.45
C LEU A 77 14.70 5.38 -9.40
N ARG A 78 15.00 6.63 -9.77
CA ARG A 78 14.21 7.38 -10.75
C ARG A 78 14.34 6.76 -12.15
N ARG A 79 13.27 6.85 -12.95
CA ARG A 79 13.19 6.31 -14.31
C ARG A 79 14.32 6.78 -15.23
N ASP A 80 14.67 8.07 -15.17
CA ASP A 80 15.72 8.66 -16.00
C ASP A 80 17.12 8.18 -15.60
N GLU A 81 17.35 7.93 -14.31
CA GLU A 81 18.60 7.31 -13.84
C GLU A 81 18.65 5.82 -14.20
N ALA A 82 17.54 5.09 -14.07
CA ALA A 82 17.46 3.69 -14.48
C ALA A 82 17.85 3.51 -15.96
N ALA A 83 17.39 4.41 -16.84
CA ALA A 83 17.71 4.40 -18.27
C ALA A 83 19.21 4.60 -18.58
N ARG A 84 20.00 5.09 -17.61
CA ARG A 84 21.46 5.25 -17.75
C ARG A 84 22.24 4.02 -17.30
N LEU A 85 21.64 3.11 -16.55
CA LEU A 85 22.31 1.91 -16.04
C LEU A 85 22.63 0.92 -17.20
N PRO A 86 23.90 0.51 -17.38
CA PRO A 86 24.26 -0.46 -18.42
C PRO A 86 23.49 -1.78 -18.30
N ALA A 87 23.29 -2.26 -17.07
CA ALA A 87 22.52 -3.48 -16.82
C ALA A 87 21.07 -3.36 -17.29
N TRP A 88 20.42 -2.21 -17.04
CA TRP A 88 19.05 -1.96 -17.49
C TRP A 88 18.97 -1.82 -19.02
N ARG A 89 19.91 -1.12 -19.65
CA ARG A 89 19.99 -0.99 -21.12
C ARG A 89 20.12 -2.33 -21.82
N ARG A 90 20.81 -3.30 -21.19
CA ARG A 90 20.93 -4.66 -21.70
C ARG A 90 19.66 -5.49 -21.50
N LEU A 91 19.01 -5.36 -20.35
CA LEU A 91 17.86 -6.19 -19.97
C LEU A 91 16.54 -5.72 -20.59
N ALA A 92 16.33 -4.39 -20.66
CA ALA A 92 15.06 -3.79 -21.05
C ALA A 92 14.55 -4.20 -22.45
N PRO A 93 15.38 -4.33 -23.51
CA PRO A 93 14.90 -4.73 -24.84
C PRO A 93 14.28 -6.13 -24.89
N GLU A 94 14.66 -7.02 -23.97
CA GLU A 94 14.19 -8.40 -23.88
C GLU A 94 13.10 -8.55 -22.79
N SER A 95 12.71 -7.46 -22.15
CA SER A 95 11.83 -7.47 -20.99
C SER A 95 10.52 -6.74 -21.25
N VAL A 96 9.49 -7.16 -20.51
CA VAL A 96 8.27 -6.37 -20.37
C VAL A 96 8.58 -5.20 -19.43
N THR A 97 8.40 -3.97 -19.91
CA THR A 97 8.71 -2.76 -19.14
C THR A 97 7.50 -1.86 -19.01
N GLY A 98 7.40 -1.15 -17.88
CA GLY A 98 6.26 -0.31 -17.53
C GLY A 98 6.66 0.81 -16.59
N THR A 99 5.78 1.80 -16.45
CA THR A 99 5.90 2.84 -15.41
C THR A 99 4.55 2.97 -14.74
N VAL A 100 4.56 2.97 -13.41
CA VAL A 100 3.40 3.26 -12.56
C VAL A 100 3.74 4.54 -11.82
N ALA A 101 2.86 5.55 -11.84
CA ALA A 101 3.07 6.70 -10.98
C ALA A 101 2.67 6.34 -9.54
N LEU A 102 3.36 6.98 -8.62
CA LEU A 102 3.15 6.75 -7.21
C LEU A 102 2.18 7.79 -6.69
N ASP A 103 1.13 7.34 -6.01
CA ASP A 103 0.26 8.24 -5.28
C ASP A 103 1.05 8.97 -4.19
N GLU A 104 0.77 10.26 -4.00
CA GLU A 104 1.40 11.04 -2.95
C GLU A 104 0.84 10.66 -1.56
N PRO A 105 1.70 10.52 -0.53
CA PRO A 105 3.13 10.83 -0.56
C PRO A 105 3.99 9.70 -1.16
N THR A 106 5.00 10.08 -1.97
CA THR A 106 6.00 9.17 -2.56
C THR A 106 7.04 8.67 -1.54
N LEU A 107 6.56 7.92 -0.53
CA LEU A 107 7.36 7.37 0.56
C LEU A 107 7.56 5.86 0.44
N SER A 108 8.76 5.39 0.81
CA SER A 108 9.18 4.00 0.68
C SER A 108 8.22 2.99 1.33
N ARG A 109 7.91 3.09 2.64
CA ARG A 109 7.11 2.05 3.33
C ARG A 109 5.65 1.98 2.86
N PRO A 110 4.94 3.11 2.67
CA PRO A 110 3.66 3.11 1.98
C PRO A 110 3.70 2.42 0.63
N TYR A 111 4.74 2.69 -0.18
CA TYR A 111 4.86 2.07 -1.48
C TYR A 111 5.17 0.58 -1.42
N TYR A 112 6.09 0.14 -0.57
CA TYR A 112 6.42 -1.29 -0.44
C TYR A 112 5.19 -2.08 0.00
N HIS A 113 4.41 -1.54 0.95
CA HIS A 113 3.15 -2.13 1.38
C HIS A 113 2.18 -2.27 0.20
N ALA A 114 1.96 -1.20 -0.58
CA ALA A 114 1.09 -1.23 -1.74
C ALA A 114 1.59 -2.19 -2.83
N LEU A 115 2.89 -2.21 -3.12
CA LEU A 115 3.51 -3.06 -4.13
C LEU A 115 3.26 -4.54 -3.88
N PHE A 116 3.35 -4.98 -2.63
CA PHE A 116 3.23 -6.41 -2.29
C PHE A 116 1.83 -6.84 -1.83
N THR A 117 0.95 -5.90 -1.47
CA THR A 117 -0.44 -6.22 -1.09
C THR A 117 -1.47 -5.87 -2.17
N GLY A 118 -1.09 -5.01 -3.13
CA GLY A 118 -2.02 -4.44 -4.11
C GLY A 118 -3.00 -3.41 -3.53
N VAL A 119 -2.91 -3.07 -2.23
CA VAL A 119 -3.82 -2.15 -1.57
C VAL A 119 -3.22 -0.74 -1.52
N PRO A 120 -3.87 0.28 -2.09
CA PRO A 120 -3.32 1.64 -2.15
C PRO A 120 -3.20 2.29 -0.75
N GLN A 121 -2.42 3.37 -0.68
CA GLN A 121 -2.04 4.00 0.60
C GLN A 121 -3.24 4.60 1.35
N ASP A 122 -4.22 5.13 0.62
CA ASP A 122 -5.44 5.71 1.16
C ASP A 122 -6.37 4.65 1.76
N ALA A 123 -6.48 3.49 1.10
CA ALA A 123 -7.27 2.35 1.56
C ALA A 123 -6.60 1.58 2.71
N SER A 124 -5.28 1.40 2.67
CA SER A 124 -4.54 0.65 3.72
C SER A 124 -4.30 1.45 5.01
N GLY A 125 -4.32 2.78 4.90
CA GLY A 125 -3.91 3.69 5.97
C GLY A 125 -2.41 3.67 6.27
N VAL A 126 -1.59 2.98 5.46
CA VAL A 126 -0.13 3.01 5.54
C VAL A 126 0.37 4.22 4.75
N ARG A 127 0.50 5.38 5.41
CA ARG A 127 0.73 6.68 4.75
C ARG A 127 2.04 7.38 5.13
N SER A 128 2.91 6.72 5.90
CA SER A 128 4.19 7.32 6.28
C SER A 128 5.28 6.28 6.52
N ASN A 129 6.53 6.73 6.46
CA ASN A 129 7.69 5.92 6.83
C ASN A 129 7.77 5.59 8.33
N ARG A 130 6.85 6.10 9.17
CA ARG A 130 6.76 5.74 10.59
C ARG A 130 6.01 4.43 10.83
N PHE A 131 5.37 3.84 9.82
CA PHE A 131 4.55 2.63 9.94
C PHE A 131 5.35 1.39 10.35
N GLY A 132 5.57 1.18 11.65
CA GLY A 132 6.52 0.23 12.24
C GLY A 132 6.23 -1.28 12.14
N SER A 133 5.05 -1.69 11.68
CA SER A 133 4.49 -3.03 11.93
C SER A 133 4.45 -3.94 10.69
N ARG A 134 3.97 -5.17 10.89
CA ARG A 134 3.57 -6.09 9.79
C ARG A 134 2.56 -5.43 8.86
N ALA A 135 2.56 -5.82 7.58
CA ALA A 135 1.57 -5.38 6.61
C ALA A 135 0.12 -5.61 7.10
N ARG A 136 -0.77 -4.65 6.85
CA ARG A 136 -2.19 -4.70 7.29
C ARG A 136 -3.09 -5.60 6.44
N HIS A 137 -2.59 -6.06 5.30
CA HIS A 137 -3.32 -6.85 4.31
C HIS A 137 -2.45 -8.01 3.84
N ASP A 138 -3.09 -9.07 3.36
CA ASP A 138 -2.41 -10.22 2.76
C ASP A 138 -1.50 -9.76 1.62
N SER A 139 -0.21 -10.07 1.74
CA SER A 139 0.75 -9.83 0.69
C SER A 139 0.92 -11.03 -0.23
N VAL A 140 1.49 -10.81 -1.41
CA VAL A 140 1.91 -11.91 -2.31
C VAL A 140 2.82 -12.91 -1.59
N MET A 141 3.66 -12.45 -0.66
CA MET A 141 4.49 -13.33 0.17
C MET A 141 3.65 -14.19 1.13
N ASP A 142 2.58 -13.65 1.72
CA ASP A 142 1.67 -14.44 2.54
C ASP A 142 0.93 -15.47 1.70
N ARG A 143 0.53 -15.12 0.47
CA ARG A 143 -0.07 -16.06 -0.50
C ARG A 143 0.88 -17.20 -0.89
N VAL A 144 2.15 -16.89 -1.16
CA VAL A 144 3.17 -17.90 -1.46
C VAL A 144 3.34 -18.87 -0.30
N ARG A 145 3.44 -18.36 0.93
CA ARG A 145 3.55 -19.20 2.13
C ARG A 145 2.30 -20.05 2.37
N ALA A 146 1.12 -19.48 2.18
CA ALA A 146 -0.14 -20.21 2.30
C ALA A 146 -0.27 -21.35 1.27
N ALA A 147 0.38 -21.22 0.11
CA ALA A 147 0.46 -22.26 -0.90
C ALA A 147 1.59 -23.29 -0.65
N GLY A 148 2.30 -23.21 0.49
CA GLY A 148 3.41 -24.10 0.83
C GLY A 148 4.76 -23.71 0.20
N GLY A 149 4.86 -22.53 -0.42
CA GLY A 149 6.09 -22.00 -0.96
C GLY A 149 6.97 -21.31 0.09
N GLU A 150 8.24 -21.12 -0.25
CA GLU A 150 9.22 -20.43 0.59
C GLU A 150 9.41 -18.98 0.15
N VAL A 151 9.66 -18.09 1.11
CA VAL A 151 9.90 -16.66 0.86
C VAL A 151 11.12 -16.22 1.66
N THR A 152 12.18 -15.87 0.94
CA THR A 152 13.38 -15.24 1.49
C THR A 152 13.38 -13.76 1.14
N VAL A 153 13.63 -12.90 2.13
CA VAL A 153 13.74 -11.44 1.95
C VAL A 153 15.15 -11.03 2.31
N VAL A 154 15.84 -10.42 1.34
CA VAL A 154 17.18 -9.85 1.51
C VAL A 154 17.06 -8.33 1.39
N ALA A 155 17.59 -7.61 2.37
CA ALA A 155 17.60 -6.15 2.36
C ALA A 155 18.92 -5.63 2.93
N GLU A 156 19.46 -4.57 2.32
CA GLU A 156 20.67 -3.88 2.77
C GLU A 156 20.30 -2.65 3.59
N GLY A 157 20.90 -2.50 4.78
CA GLY A 157 20.81 -1.30 5.62
C GLY A 157 19.45 -1.04 6.30
N LEU A 158 18.35 -1.63 5.83
CA LEU A 158 17.01 -1.44 6.41
C LEU A 158 16.20 -2.75 6.42
N ASP A 159 15.71 -3.15 7.58
CA ASP A 159 14.92 -4.37 7.80
C ASP A 159 13.42 -4.21 7.46
N TRP A 160 13.02 -3.11 6.80
CA TRP A 160 11.60 -2.76 6.60
C TRP A 160 10.82 -3.84 5.87
N MET A 161 11.39 -4.41 4.80
CA MET A 161 10.78 -5.47 4.02
C MET A 161 10.57 -6.74 4.86
N ARG A 162 11.54 -7.10 5.71
CA ARG A 162 11.40 -8.22 6.64
C ARG A 162 10.35 -7.92 7.71
N ARG A 163 10.30 -6.70 8.26
CA ARG A 163 9.28 -6.33 9.25
C ARG A 163 7.86 -6.35 8.67
N MET A 164 7.69 -5.93 7.41
CA MET A 164 6.37 -5.87 6.78
C MET A 164 5.91 -7.23 6.21
N HIS A 165 6.84 -8.02 5.63
CA HIS A 165 6.51 -9.21 4.83
C HIS A 165 7.26 -10.49 5.25
N GLY A 166 8.15 -10.44 6.23
CA GLY A 166 8.84 -11.60 6.78
C GLY A 166 7.97 -12.46 7.70
N PRO A 167 8.42 -13.67 8.05
CA PRO A 167 7.76 -14.47 9.08
C PRO A 167 7.77 -13.76 10.44
N ALA A 168 6.78 -14.05 11.28
CA ALA A 168 6.76 -13.53 12.65
C ALA A 168 7.99 -14.07 13.40
N GLY A 169 8.92 -13.19 13.78
CA GLY A 169 10.13 -13.56 14.55
C GLY A 169 11.36 -14.04 13.76
N GLY A 170 11.49 -13.78 12.45
CA GLY A 170 12.70 -14.17 11.68
C GLY A 170 14.00 -13.50 12.14
N SER A 171 15.18 -13.90 11.62
CA SER A 171 16.53 -13.31 11.88
C SER A 171 17.04 -12.41 10.73
N ASP A 172 18.16 -11.70 10.93
CA ASP A 172 18.72 -10.70 9.99
C ASP A 172 19.36 -11.32 8.73
N ALA A 173 19.40 -10.51 7.65
CA ALA A 173 19.66 -10.92 6.26
C ALA A 173 21.04 -11.54 5.99
N ARG A 174 22.03 -11.26 6.82
CA ARG A 174 23.40 -11.77 6.62
C ARG A 174 23.46 -13.29 6.82
N ASP A 175 22.79 -13.79 7.86
CA ASP A 175 22.81 -15.20 8.22
C ASP A 175 22.10 -16.07 7.18
N ALA A 176 21.05 -15.54 6.54
CA ALA A 176 20.30 -16.24 5.50
C ALA A 176 21.07 -16.36 4.18
N LEU A 177 21.77 -15.30 3.76
CA LEU A 177 22.61 -15.31 2.56
C LEU A 177 23.86 -16.18 2.73
N GLU A 178 24.55 -16.07 3.86
CA GLU A 178 25.72 -16.90 4.15
C GLU A 178 25.34 -18.38 4.27
N GLY A 179 24.16 -18.69 4.85
CA GLY A 179 23.63 -20.05 4.93
C GLY A 179 23.26 -20.65 3.56
N GLU A 180 22.57 -19.89 2.69
CA GLU A 180 22.21 -20.38 1.33
C GLU A 180 23.43 -20.50 0.41
N LEU A 181 24.42 -19.62 0.52
CA LEU A 181 25.67 -19.70 -0.24
C LEU A 181 26.57 -20.84 0.24
N ALA A 182 26.56 -21.17 1.53
CA ALA A 182 27.32 -22.30 2.09
C ALA A 182 26.68 -23.66 1.83
N ALA A 183 25.37 -23.71 1.51
CA ALA A 183 24.64 -24.93 1.16
C ALA A 183 24.73 -25.32 -0.33
N ARG A 184 25.52 -24.58 -1.12
CA ARG A 184 25.82 -24.85 -2.53
C ARG A 184 27.27 -25.26 -2.71
#